data_AF-A0A4Y2BJ70-F1
#
_entry.id   AF-A0A4Y2BJ70-F1
#
_cell.length_a   1.000
_cell.length_b   1.000
_cell.length_c   1.000
_cell.angle_alpha   90.00
_cell.angle_beta   90.00
_cell.angle_gamma   90.00
#
_symmetry.space_group_name_H-M   'P 1'
#
loop_
_entity.id
_entity.type
_entity.pdbx_description
1 polymer ?
#
loop_
_entity_poly.entity_id
_entity_poly.type
_entity_poly.pdbx_seq_one_letter_code
_entity_poly.pdbx_strand_id
1 'polypeptide(L)'
;MVVEENLIEAIYSENLNDMEVEQLAKRVILDPTNKKTLEMNRSIIAKLQDESHIFYSSNSIISEDQNDLQNYPPEFLLALTPSGMPPHALVLKKEVIVMLLRNLNPKQGFCNGSRLSITSLHENFISAKIVSECNPGGVVFLTRIELGPSDVNIPFVLKRRQFPLIPAYEMTINKSQGQTFDQVGIYFDEPVFSHGQLYVSLSMSRNPNHVKIYTKTSVVQGKLLKNEKYFTRNVAHQEVF
;
A
#
# COMPACT_ATOMS: atom_id res chain seq x y z
N MET A 1 10.50 7.93 -19.18
CA MET A 1 10.49 6.83 -18.18
C MET A 1 10.83 7.39 -16.80
N VAL A 2 11.97 8.06 -16.62
CA VAL A 2 12.24 8.78 -15.36
C VAL A 2 11.53 10.13 -15.35
N VAL A 3 10.95 10.52 -14.22
CA VAL A 3 10.27 11.80 -14.00
C VAL A 3 10.97 12.60 -12.90
N GLU A 4 11.21 13.88 -13.15
CA GLU A 4 11.73 14.83 -12.15
C GLU A 4 10.58 15.54 -11.39
N GLU A 5 9.34 15.35 -11.86
CA GLU A 5 8.10 15.96 -11.36
C GLU A 5 7.36 15.09 -10.32
N ASN A 6 6.19 15.54 -9.89
CA ASN A 6 5.33 14.84 -8.94
C ASN A 6 4.82 13.51 -9.52
N LEU A 7 5.34 12.37 -9.03
CA LEU A 7 4.96 11.04 -9.49
C LEU A 7 3.45 10.77 -9.36
N ILE A 8 2.78 11.37 -8.37
CA ILE A 8 1.33 11.23 -8.20
C ILE A 8 0.60 11.78 -9.42
N GLU A 9 1.01 12.95 -9.93
CA GLU A 9 0.36 13.59 -11.08
C GLU A 9 0.70 12.85 -12.37
N ALA A 10 1.94 12.36 -12.50
CA ALA A 10 2.34 11.54 -13.64
C ALA A 10 1.53 10.24 -13.77
N ILE A 11 1.08 9.67 -12.65
CA ILE A 11 0.30 8.42 -12.62
C ILE A 11 -1.20 8.66 -12.55
N TYR A 12 -1.69 9.56 -11.73
CA TYR A 12 -3.12 9.78 -11.49
C TYR A 12 -3.67 11.05 -12.12
N SER A 13 -2.87 11.75 -12.94
CA SER A 13 -3.20 13.06 -13.53
C SER A 13 -3.22 14.18 -12.47
N GLU A 14 -3.21 15.44 -12.90
CA GLU A 14 -3.27 16.60 -11.98
C GLU A 14 -4.57 16.60 -11.16
N ASN A 15 -5.70 16.30 -11.81
CA ASN A 15 -6.99 16.18 -11.15
C ASN A 15 -7.45 14.71 -11.13
N LEU A 16 -7.25 14.06 -9.97
CA LEU A 16 -7.65 12.66 -9.76
C LEU A 16 -9.16 12.44 -9.85
N ASN A 17 -9.96 13.50 -9.67
CA ASN A 17 -11.41 13.42 -9.64
C ASN A 17 -12.04 13.29 -11.04
N ASP A 18 -11.28 13.56 -12.10
CA ASP A 18 -11.74 13.39 -13.49
C ASP A 18 -11.64 11.92 -13.94
N MET A 19 -11.07 11.06 -13.10
CA MET A 19 -10.84 9.65 -13.41
C MET A 19 -11.97 8.77 -12.87
N GLU A 20 -12.43 7.83 -13.68
CA GLU A 20 -13.33 6.78 -13.19
C GLU A 20 -12.60 5.82 -12.23
N VAL A 21 -13.35 5.22 -11.30
CA VAL A 21 -12.83 4.25 -10.32
C VAL A 21 -12.09 3.10 -11.01
N GLU A 22 -12.61 2.61 -12.12
CA GLU A 22 -12.03 1.53 -12.92
C GLU A 22 -10.68 1.94 -13.51
N GLN A 23 -10.51 3.22 -13.86
CA GLN A 23 -9.22 3.76 -14.31
C GLN A 23 -8.26 3.84 -13.12
N LEU A 24 -8.67 4.42 -11.99
CA LEU A 24 -7.86 4.53 -10.78
C LEU A 24 -7.37 3.17 -10.28
N ALA A 25 -8.21 2.14 -10.37
CA ALA A 25 -7.90 0.77 -9.96
C ALA A 25 -6.80 0.12 -10.82
N LYS A 26 -6.65 0.52 -12.08
CA LYS A 26 -5.59 0.04 -12.99
C LYS A 26 -4.30 0.84 -12.89
N ARG A 27 -4.21 1.78 -11.95
CA ARG A 27 -3.00 2.56 -11.69
C ARG A 27 -2.46 2.30 -10.30
N VAL A 28 -1.14 2.38 -10.15
CA VAL A 28 -0.46 2.13 -8.87
C VAL A 28 0.87 2.87 -8.80
N ILE A 29 1.28 3.24 -7.58
CA ILE A 29 2.65 3.62 -7.26
C ILE A 29 3.28 2.50 -6.42
N LEU A 30 4.51 2.14 -6.72
CA LEU A 30 5.25 1.05 -6.10
C LEU A 30 6.47 1.58 -5.36
N ASP A 31 6.58 1.25 -4.08
CA ASP A 31 7.73 1.57 -3.22
C ASP A 31 8.49 0.27 -2.87
N PRO A 32 9.83 0.27 -2.76
CA PRO A 32 10.56 -0.85 -2.18
C PRO A 32 10.11 -1.21 -0.76
N THR A 33 9.84 -0.21 0.08
CA THR A 33 9.59 -0.35 1.52
C THR A 33 8.17 0.08 1.92
N ASN A 34 7.73 -0.28 3.12
CA ASN A 34 6.44 0.15 3.66
C ASN A 34 6.47 1.56 4.30
N LYS A 35 7.65 2.18 4.43
CA LYS A 35 7.89 3.33 5.32
C LYS A 35 7.04 4.54 4.94
N LYS A 36 6.89 4.79 3.64
CA LYS A 36 6.21 5.99 3.11
C LYS A 36 4.85 5.70 2.49
N THR A 37 4.49 4.44 2.31
CA THR A 37 3.25 4.06 1.62
C THR A 37 2.00 4.62 2.29
N LEU A 38 1.97 4.62 3.62
CA LEU A 38 0.86 5.20 4.38
C LEU A 38 0.72 6.72 4.17
N GLU A 39 1.84 7.45 4.14
CA GLU A 39 1.85 8.92 4.02
C GLU A 39 1.42 9.36 2.63
N MET A 40 1.92 8.71 1.57
CA MET A 40 1.52 9.04 0.21
C MET A 40 0.06 8.69 -0.04
N ASN A 41 -0.40 7.52 0.42
CA ASN A 41 -1.79 7.14 0.29
C ASN A 41 -2.72 8.15 0.99
N ARG A 42 -2.35 8.64 2.19
CA ARG A 42 -3.11 9.73 2.86
C ARG A 42 -3.13 10.99 2.01
N SER A 43 -2.00 11.36 1.42
CA SER A 43 -1.89 12.54 0.55
C SER A 43 -2.76 12.41 -0.71
N ILE A 44 -2.84 11.22 -1.30
CA ILE A 44 -3.69 10.93 -2.46
C ILE A 44 -5.17 10.99 -2.07
N ILE A 45 -5.57 10.33 -0.99
CA ILE A 45 -6.97 10.34 -0.50
C ILE A 45 -7.43 11.76 -0.16
N ALA A 46 -6.55 12.60 0.40
CA ALA A 46 -6.86 13.99 0.72
C ALA A 46 -7.24 14.83 -0.51
N LYS A 47 -6.74 14.48 -1.71
CA LYS A 47 -7.04 15.18 -2.97
C LYS A 47 -8.40 14.79 -3.60
N LEU A 48 -9.04 13.71 -3.14
CA LEU A 48 -10.34 13.27 -3.65
C LEU A 48 -11.47 14.12 -3.06
N GLN A 49 -12.54 14.37 -3.82
CA GLN A 49 -13.62 15.30 -3.42
C GLN A 49 -14.56 14.78 -2.32
N ASP A 50 -14.71 13.47 -2.16
CA ASP A 50 -15.63 12.88 -1.18
C ASP A 50 -15.26 13.17 0.29
N GLU A 51 -16.24 13.04 1.19
CA GLU A 51 -16.04 13.26 2.62
C GLU A 51 -15.20 12.14 3.28
N SER A 52 -14.16 12.55 4.01
CA SER A 52 -13.31 11.66 4.79
C SER A 52 -14.05 11.07 5.99
N HIS A 53 -14.05 9.75 6.11
CA HIS A 53 -14.47 9.04 7.30
C HIS A 53 -13.24 8.43 7.98
N ILE A 54 -13.12 8.64 9.29
CA ILE A 54 -12.00 8.14 10.08
C ILE A 54 -12.51 7.02 11.00
N PHE A 55 -11.94 5.82 10.85
CA PHE A 55 -12.19 4.71 11.75
C PHE A 55 -11.02 4.53 12.70
N TYR A 56 -11.24 4.76 13.98
CA TYR A 56 -10.25 4.50 15.02
C TYR A 56 -10.24 3.01 15.40
N SER A 57 -9.04 2.47 15.60
CA SER A 57 -8.86 1.10 16.09
C SER A 57 -8.96 1.03 17.60
N SER A 58 -9.22 -0.17 18.13
CA SER A 58 -9.02 -0.49 19.54
C SER A 58 -7.80 -1.40 19.67
N ASN A 59 -6.81 -1.01 20.48
CA ASN A 59 -5.57 -1.75 20.63
C ASN A 59 -5.47 -2.36 22.03
N SER A 60 -4.90 -3.56 22.11
CA SER A 60 -4.55 -4.24 23.35
C SER A 60 -3.23 -4.98 23.18
N ILE A 61 -2.55 -5.26 24.28
CA ILE A 61 -1.34 -6.08 24.28
C ILE A 61 -1.64 -7.43 24.92
N ILE A 62 -0.97 -8.48 24.45
CA ILE A 62 -0.78 -9.71 25.22
C ILE A 62 0.70 -9.76 25.59
N SER A 63 0.97 -9.82 26.88
CA SER A 63 2.27 -10.09 27.45
C SER A 63 2.16 -11.02 28.66
N GLU A 64 3.21 -11.79 28.91
CA GLU A 64 3.36 -12.63 30.10
C GLU A 64 3.83 -11.81 31.32
N ASP A 65 4.40 -10.61 31.10
CA ASP A 65 4.81 -9.69 32.17
C ASP A 65 3.65 -8.74 32.54
N GLN A 66 3.21 -8.80 33.80
CA GLN A 66 2.14 -7.94 34.32
C GLN A 66 2.53 -6.45 34.38
N ASN A 67 3.83 -6.13 34.38
CA ASN A 67 4.31 -4.75 34.36
C ASN A 67 4.21 -4.08 32.98
N ASP A 68 3.98 -4.85 31.91
CA ASP A 68 3.97 -4.31 30.55
C ASP A 68 2.83 -3.33 30.27
N LEU A 69 1.71 -3.46 30.98
CA LEU A 69 0.62 -2.47 30.92
C LEU A 69 1.03 -1.10 31.46
N GLN A 70 2.06 -1.05 32.32
CA GLN A 70 2.65 0.18 32.84
C GLN A 70 3.80 0.70 31.95
N ASN A 71 4.51 -0.21 31.29
CA ASN A 71 5.66 0.13 30.45
C ASN A 71 5.28 0.65 29.04
N TYR A 72 4.11 0.27 28.51
CA TYR A 72 3.66 0.68 27.18
C TYR A 72 2.43 1.58 27.25
N PRO A 73 2.59 2.91 27.15
CA PRO A 73 1.46 3.82 27.19
C PRO A 73 0.54 3.61 25.98
N PRO A 74 -0.79 3.82 26.11
CA PRO A 74 -1.73 3.62 25.02
C PRO A 74 -1.35 4.38 23.74
N GLU A 75 -0.86 5.62 23.85
CA GLU A 75 -0.46 6.47 22.74
C GLU A 75 0.65 5.83 21.89
N PHE A 76 1.60 5.16 22.55
CA PHE A 76 2.65 4.40 21.89
C PHE A 76 2.06 3.25 21.07
N LEU A 77 1.11 2.50 21.64
CA LEU A 77 0.42 1.41 20.94
C LEU A 77 -0.40 1.89 19.75
N LEU A 78 -0.98 3.09 19.83
CA LEU A 78 -1.74 3.71 18.74
C LEU A 78 -0.81 4.15 17.58
N ALA A 79 0.42 4.58 17.88
CA ALA A 79 1.40 5.00 16.87
C ALA A 79 1.98 3.83 16.07
N LEU A 80 2.06 2.63 16.66
CA LEU A 80 2.60 1.45 15.98
C LEU A 80 1.74 1.03 14.79
N THR A 81 2.35 0.82 13.62
CA THR A 81 1.68 0.18 12.47
C THR A 81 2.61 -0.87 11.87
N PRO A 82 2.79 -2.01 12.54
CA PRO A 82 3.67 -3.07 12.07
C PRO A 82 3.15 -3.69 10.76
N SER A 83 4.01 -4.45 10.08
CA SER A 83 3.68 -5.07 8.80
C SER A 83 2.43 -5.95 8.91
N GLY A 84 1.54 -5.83 7.92
CA GLY A 84 0.30 -6.60 7.86
C GLY A 84 -0.82 -6.11 8.78
N MET A 85 -0.67 -4.92 9.41
CA MET A 85 -1.69 -4.29 10.24
C MET A 85 -2.20 -2.98 9.62
N PRO A 86 -3.51 -2.69 9.74
CA PRO A 86 -4.07 -1.40 9.36
C PRO A 86 -3.64 -0.31 10.36
N PRO A 87 -3.58 0.97 9.95
CA PRO A 87 -3.27 2.08 10.86
C PRO A 87 -4.34 2.22 11.96
N HIS A 88 -3.98 2.86 13.07
CA HIS A 88 -4.94 3.19 14.13
C HIS A 88 -6.06 4.09 13.61
N ALA A 89 -5.69 5.23 13.00
CA ALA A 89 -6.62 6.10 12.29
C ALA A 89 -6.67 5.68 10.81
N LEU A 90 -7.69 4.89 10.45
CA LEU A 90 -7.94 4.47 9.08
C LEU A 90 -8.86 5.49 8.39
N VAL A 91 -8.27 6.36 7.57
CA VAL A 91 -8.97 7.38 6.80
C VAL A 91 -9.41 6.80 5.46
N LEU A 92 -10.71 6.83 5.18
CA LEU A 92 -11.31 6.35 3.94
C LEU A 92 -12.32 7.36 3.39
N LYS A 93 -12.57 7.30 2.08
CA LYS A 93 -13.65 8.00 1.41
C LYS A 93 -14.44 7.01 0.56
N LYS A 94 -15.62 7.39 0.10
CA LYS A 94 -16.33 6.63 -0.92
C LYS A 94 -15.46 6.55 -2.18
N GLU A 95 -15.57 5.44 -2.93
CA GLU A 95 -14.86 5.22 -4.20
C GLU A 95 -13.32 5.11 -4.11
N VAL A 96 -12.75 5.18 -2.90
CA VAL A 96 -11.33 4.96 -2.67
C VAL A 96 -10.93 3.51 -2.93
N ILE A 97 -9.75 3.33 -3.53
CA ILE A 97 -9.15 2.02 -3.73
C ILE A 97 -8.38 1.60 -2.46
N VAL A 98 -8.76 0.44 -1.93
CA VAL A 98 -8.15 -0.20 -0.75
C VAL A 98 -7.66 -1.61 -1.10
N MET A 99 -6.83 -2.17 -0.26
CA MET A 99 -6.35 -3.55 -0.33
C MET A 99 -6.78 -4.30 0.93
N LEU A 100 -7.25 -5.53 0.73
CA LEU A 100 -7.62 -6.44 1.81
C LEU A 100 -6.37 -7.06 2.46
N LEU A 101 -6.30 -7.06 3.78
CA LEU A 101 -5.13 -7.54 4.55
C LEU A 101 -5.25 -8.99 5.03
N ARG A 102 -6.40 -9.63 4.86
CA ARG A 102 -6.67 -11.00 5.33
C ARG A 102 -7.50 -11.78 4.30
N ASN A 103 -7.30 -13.10 4.28
CA ASN A 103 -8.16 -13.98 3.52
C ASN A 103 -9.52 -14.07 4.22
N LEU A 104 -10.58 -13.62 3.57
CA LEU A 104 -11.95 -13.71 4.08
C LEU A 104 -12.71 -14.83 3.37
N ASN A 105 -12.61 -14.85 2.04
CA ASN A 105 -13.20 -15.90 1.22
C ASN A 105 -12.40 -16.08 -0.07
N PRO A 106 -11.35 -16.93 -0.06
CA PRO A 106 -10.51 -17.14 -1.22
C PRO A 106 -11.25 -17.67 -2.45
N LYS A 107 -12.31 -18.46 -2.25
CA LYS A 107 -13.12 -19.01 -3.35
C LYS A 107 -13.84 -17.92 -4.15
N GLN A 108 -14.10 -16.78 -3.53
CA GLN A 108 -14.74 -15.62 -4.15
C GLN A 108 -13.74 -14.50 -4.50
N GLY A 109 -12.42 -14.74 -4.37
CA GLY A 109 -11.40 -13.73 -4.67
C GLY A 109 -11.18 -12.69 -3.56
N PHE A 110 -11.79 -12.86 -2.37
CA PHE A 110 -11.53 -12.02 -1.20
C PHE A 110 -10.31 -12.54 -0.42
N CYS A 111 -9.14 -12.35 -1.03
CA CYS A 111 -7.84 -12.77 -0.53
C CYS A 111 -7.04 -11.57 0.00
N ASN A 112 -6.00 -11.85 0.79
CA ASN A 112 -4.97 -10.87 1.11
C ASN A 112 -4.33 -10.35 -0.19
N GLY A 113 -4.26 -9.03 -0.34
CA GLY A 113 -3.76 -8.38 -1.55
C GLY A 113 -4.84 -7.98 -2.55
N SER A 114 -6.08 -8.50 -2.43
CA SER A 114 -7.17 -8.11 -3.34
C SER A 114 -7.48 -6.63 -3.21
N ARG A 115 -7.51 -5.91 -4.34
CA ARG A 115 -7.90 -4.49 -4.38
C ARG A 115 -9.42 -4.38 -4.50
N LEU A 116 -9.98 -3.50 -3.68
CA LEU A 116 -11.41 -3.20 -3.60
C LEU A 116 -11.64 -1.70 -3.77
N SER A 117 -12.78 -1.32 -4.33
CA SER A 117 -13.30 0.05 -4.26
C SER A 117 -14.36 0.14 -3.18
N ILE A 118 -14.26 1.12 -2.29
CA ILE A 118 -15.28 1.39 -1.28
C ILE A 118 -16.57 1.86 -1.96
N THR A 119 -17.71 1.24 -1.62
CA THR A 119 -19.03 1.63 -2.15
C THR A 119 -19.86 2.39 -1.11
N SER A 120 -19.77 2.00 0.16
CA SER A 120 -20.39 2.74 1.28
C SER A 120 -19.61 2.56 2.57
N LEU A 121 -19.69 3.60 3.42
CA LEU A 121 -19.04 3.68 4.71
C LEU A 121 -20.11 3.79 5.78
N HIS A 122 -20.15 2.85 6.71
CA HIS A 122 -21.03 2.88 7.88
C HIS A 122 -20.21 2.70 9.14
N GLU A 123 -20.80 3.03 10.29
CA GLU A 123 -20.12 2.97 11.59
C GLU A 123 -19.55 1.57 11.90
N ASN A 124 -20.31 0.51 11.58
CA ASN A 124 -20.01 -0.86 11.97
C ASN A 124 -19.59 -1.77 10.81
N PHE A 125 -19.83 -1.36 9.57
CA PHE A 125 -19.43 -2.13 8.40
C PHE A 125 -19.07 -1.23 7.22
N ILE A 126 -18.29 -1.77 6.30
CA ILE A 126 -17.91 -1.13 5.04
C ILE A 126 -18.35 -2.04 3.91
N SER A 127 -19.02 -1.49 2.89
CA SER A 127 -19.27 -2.24 1.66
C SER A 127 -18.20 -1.88 0.62
N ALA A 128 -17.70 -2.88 -0.10
CA ALA A 128 -16.71 -2.69 -1.14
C ALA A 128 -16.88 -3.69 -2.29
N LYS A 129 -16.50 -3.26 -3.50
CA LYS A 129 -16.51 -4.09 -4.72
C LYS A 129 -15.08 -4.48 -5.12
N ILE A 130 -14.85 -5.71 -5.56
CA ILE A 130 -13.55 -6.14 -6.13
C ILE A 130 -13.30 -5.35 -7.42
N VAL A 131 -12.10 -4.78 -7.51
CA VAL A 131 -11.60 -4.12 -8.72
C VAL A 131 -10.44 -4.86 -9.40
N SER A 132 -9.85 -5.86 -8.72
CA SER A 132 -8.84 -6.75 -9.31
C SER A 132 -9.43 -7.70 -10.36
N GLU A 133 -8.62 -8.04 -11.37
CA GLU A 133 -9.05 -8.84 -12.55
C GLU A 133 -9.53 -10.27 -12.22
N CYS A 134 -9.19 -10.81 -11.04
CA CYS A 134 -9.51 -12.21 -10.71
C CYS A 134 -11.01 -12.48 -10.48
N ASN A 135 -11.78 -11.48 -10.04
CA ASN A 135 -13.24 -11.61 -9.85
C ASN A 135 -13.95 -10.23 -9.83
N PRO A 136 -13.98 -9.50 -10.97
CA PRO A 136 -14.45 -8.13 -11.01
C PRO A 136 -15.93 -8.03 -10.60
N GLY A 137 -16.25 -7.07 -9.74
CA GLY A 137 -17.63 -6.77 -9.33
C GLY A 137 -18.16 -7.56 -8.12
N GLY A 138 -17.40 -8.50 -7.57
CA GLY A 138 -17.76 -9.18 -6.32
C GLY A 138 -17.90 -8.19 -5.15
N VAL A 139 -19.04 -8.20 -4.46
CA VAL A 139 -19.31 -7.30 -3.32
C VAL A 139 -19.04 -7.99 -1.99
N VAL A 140 -18.40 -7.29 -1.06
CA VAL A 140 -18.15 -7.76 0.31
C VAL A 140 -18.59 -6.72 1.33
N PHE A 141 -19.14 -7.21 2.44
CA PHE A 141 -19.37 -6.43 3.65
C PHE A 141 -18.28 -6.77 4.66
N LEU A 142 -17.52 -5.76 5.03
CA LEU A 142 -16.37 -5.88 5.92
C LEU A 142 -16.76 -5.36 7.30
N THR A 143 -16.40 -6.12 8.33
CA THR A 143 -16.52 -5.72 9.73
C THR A 143 -15.12 -5.57 10.35
N ARG A 144 -15.04 -4.94 11.52
CA ARG A 144 -13.79 -4.88 12.27
C ARG A 144 -13.44 -6.25 12.82
N ILE A 145 -12.22 -6.71 12.58
CA ILE A 145 -11.68 -7.98 13.11
C ILE A 145 -10.45 -7.70 13.96
N GLU A 146 -10.08 -8.65 14.81
CA GLU A 146 -8.84 -8.60 15.58
C GLU A 146 -7.66 -9.05 14.71
N LEU A 147 -6.61 -8.24 14.68
CA LEU A 147 -5.42 -8.41 13.85
C LEU A 147 -4.18 -8.41 14.75
N GLY A 148 -3.28 -9.35 14.51
CA GLY A 148 -1.91 -9.33 15.02
C GLY A 148 -0.91 -8.93 13.93
N PRO A 149 0.29 -8.48 14.31
CA PRO A 149 1.37 -8.18 13.37
C PRO A 149 1.81 -9.45 12.62
N SER A 150 2.25 -9.30 11.38
CA SER A 150 2.84 -10.41 10.60
C SER A 150 4.32 -10.64 10.92
N ASP A 151 4.98 -9.70 11.59
CA ASP A 151 6.39 -9.73 11.95
C ASP A 151 6.54 -9.55 13.48
N VAL A 152 7.48 -10.27 14.09
CA VAL A 152 7.58 -10.47 15.55
C VAL A 152 8.68 -9.60 16.19
N ASN A 153 9.04 -8.49 15.54
CA ASN A 153 10.13 -7.60 15.99
C ASN A 153 9.75 -6.69 17.18
N ILE A 154 8.65 -6.97 17.89
CA ILE A 154 8.22 -6.25 19.09
C ILE A 154 8.13 -7.21 20.28
N PRO A 155 8.51 -6.76 21.50
CA PRO A 155 8.63 -7.64 22.67
C PRO A 155 7.29 -8.10 23.26
N PHE A 156 6.17 -7.68 22.67
CA PHE A 156 4.81 -8.03 23.07
C PHE A 156 3.94 -8.32 21.85
N VAL A 157 2.82 -9.01 22.04
CA VAL A 157 1.87 -9.25 20.96
C VAL A 157 0.85 -8.12 20.92
N LEU A 158 0.99 -7.23 19.93
CA LEU A 158 -0.02 -6.20 19.65
C LEU A 158 -1.26 -6.82 19.02
N LYS A 159 -2.42 -6.59 19.62
CA LYS A 159 -3.73 -6.88 19.05
C LYS A 159 -4.43 -5.59 18.67
N ARG A 160 -4.90 -5.51 17.43
CA ARG A 160 -5.64 -4.36 16.89
C ARG A 160 -6.98 -4.80 16.35
N ARG A 161 -8.07 -4.30 16.91
CA ARG A 161 -9.41 -4.43 16.34
C ARG A 161 -9.67 -3.30 15.36
N GLN A 162 -9.73 -3.63 14.06
CA GLN A 162 -9.93 -2.66 12.97
C GLN A 162 -10.45 -3.37 11.71
N PHE A 163 -10.96 -2.61 10.73
CA PHE A 163 -11.22 -3.16 9.40
C PHE A 163 -9.92 -3.70 8.79
N PRO A 164 -9.92 -4.88 8.14
CA PRO A 164 -8.72 -5.47 7.56
C PRO A 164 -8.37 -4.81 6.20
N LEU A 165 -8.33 -3.49 6.15
CA LEU A 165 -8.13 -2.69 4.95
C LEU A 165 -6.98 -1.71 5.11
N ILE A 166 -6.31 -1.42 4.00
CA ILE A 166 -5.36 -0.32 3.87
C ILE A 166 -5.58 0.37 2.51
N PRO A 167 -5.46 1.70 2.39
CA PRO A 167 -5.40 2.37 1.10
C PRO A 167 -4.37 1.74 0.16
N ALA A 168 -4.68 1.71 -1.14
CA ALA A 168 -3.89 0.97 -2.13
C ALA A 168 -3.69 1.72 -3.45
N TYR A 169 -3.44 3.04 -3.38
CA TYR A 169 -2.89 3.81 -4.49
C TYR A 169 -1.37 3.65 -4.57
N GLU A 170 -0.71 3.67 -3.42
CA GLU A 170 0.68 3.25 -3.27
C GLU A 170 0.76 1.91 -2.51
N MET A 171 1.63 1.01 -2.94
CA MET A 171 1.90 -0.24 -2.25
C MET A 171 3.36 -0.67 -2.41
N THR A 172 3.81 -1.62 -1.59
CA THR A 172 5.16 -2.15 -1.75
C THR A 172 5.27 -3.03 -2.99
N ILE A 173 6.42 -3.07 -3.65
CA ILE A 173 6.72 -3.99 -4.77
C ILE A 173 6.40 -5.45 -4.41
N ASN A 174 6.69 -5.88 -3.18
CA ASN A 174 6.40 -7.24 -2.73
C ASN A 174 4.89 -7.55 -2.69
N LYS A 175 4.03 -6.54 -2.50
CA LYS A 175 2.56 -6.69 -2.46
C LYS A 175 1.92 -6.61 -3.84
N SER A 176 2.61 -6.01 -4.81
CA SER A 176 2.13 -5.98 -6.20
C SER A 176 2.42 -7.25 -6.97
N GLN A 177 3.29 -8.13 -6.48
CA GLN A 177 3.69 -9.36 -7.18
C GLN A 177 2.47 -10.20 -7.60
N GLY A 178 2.42 -10.56 -8.89
CA GLY A 178 1.32 -11.32 -9.48
C GLY A 178 0.12 -10.46 -9.92
N GLN A 179 0.20 -9.14 -9.79
CA GLN A 179 -0.80 -8.20 -10.32
C GLN A 179 -0.29 -7.55 -11.62
N THR A 180 -1.20 -7.00 -12.42
CA THR A 180 -0.89 -6.23 -13.63
C THR A 180 -1.66 -4.91 -13.57
N PHE A 181 -1.02 -3.82 -13.99
CA PHE A 181 -1.56 -2.47 -14.00
C PHE A 181 -1.33 -1.80 -15.35
N ASP A 182 -2.24 -0.90 -15.72
CA ASP A 182 -2.13 -0.13 -16.96
C ASP A 182 -1.06 0.94 -16.82
N GLN A 183 -1.02 1.70 -15.71
CA GLN A 183 0.00 2.71 -15.39
C GLN A 183 0.69 2.38 -14.06
N VAL A 184 2.02 2.45 -14.06
CA VAL A 184 2.84 2.10 -12.89
C VAL A 184 3.83 3.22 -12.61
N GLY A 185 3.73 3.81 -11.42
CA GLY A 185 4.77 4.64 -10.84
C GLY A 185 5.71 3.78 -10.00
N ILE A 186 7.01 3.99 -10.10
CA ILE A 186 8.01 3.35 -9.24
C ILE A 186 8.72 4.45 -8.46
N TYR A 187 8.57 4.45 -7.14
CA TYR A 187 9.07 5.48 -6.26
C TYR A 187 10.35 5.01 -5.55
N PHE A 188 11.51 5.34 -6.11
CA PHE A 188 12.80 5.05 -5.50
C PHE A 188 13.30 6.24 -4.66
N ASP A 189 12.70 6.46 -3.49
CA ASP A 189 13.32 7.30 -2.44
C ASP A 189 14.55 6.60 -1.83
N GLU A 190 14.50 5.28 -1.75
CA GLU A 190 15.60 4.37 -1.40
C GLU A 190 15.75 3.30 -2.52
N PRO A 191 16.95 2.73 -2.72
CA PRO A 191 17.14 1.67 -3.71
C PRO A 191 16.45 0.37 -3.28
N VAL A 192 16.21 -0.52 -4.24
CA VAL A 192 15.72 -1.87 -3.93
C VAL A 192 16.71 -2.63 -3.05
N PHE A 193 16.20 -3.43 -2.12
CA PHE A 193 17.02 -4.12 -1.12
C PHE A 193 16.99 -5.64 -1.25
N SER A 194 16.10 -6.20 -2.07
CA SER A 194 15.99 -7.63 -2.30
C SER A 194 16.16 -7.99 -3.76
N HIS A 195 16.65 -9.20 -4.00
CA HIS A 195 16.75 -9.76 -5.33
C HIS A 195 15.38 -9.81 -6.02
N GLY A 196 15.38 -9.57 -7.34
CA GLY A 196 14.18 -9.59 -8.16
C GLY A 196 13.24 -8.39 -8.00
N GLN A 197 13.36 -7.55 -6.96
CA GLN A 197 12.43 -6.43 -6.75
C GLN A 197 12.38 -5.45 -7.92
N LEU A 198 13.53 -5.08 -8.47
CA LEU A 198 13.57 -4.18 -9.63
C LEU A 198 12.85 -4.81 -10.83
N TYR A 199 13.10 -6.08 -11.10
CA TYR A 199 12.42 -6.83 -12.17
C TYR A 199 10.91 -6.92 -11.94
N VAL A 200 10.49 -7.25 -10.71
CA VAL A 200 9.07 -7.29 -10.34
C VAL A 200 8.43 -5.93 -10.61
N SER A 201 9.03 -4.83 -10.14
CA SER A 201 8.47 -3.48 -10.31
C SER A 201 8.28 -3.09 -11.79
N LEU A 202 9.22 -3.43 -12.66
CA LEU A 202 9.16 -3.11 -14.09
C LEU A 202 8.19 -4.01 -14.86
N SER A 203 7.94 -5.23 -14.38
CA SER A 203 7.04 -6.20 -15.03
C SER A 203 5.56 -6.04 -14.63
N MET A 204 5.24 -5.07 -13.77
CA MET A 204 3.85 -4.80 -13.35
C MET A 204 3.01 -4.13 -14.46
N SER A 205 3.62 -3.63 -15.54
CA SER A 205 2.91 -3.14 -16.72
C SER A 205 3.32 -3.92 -17.97
N ARG A 206 2.35 -4.13 -18.86
CA ARG A 206 2.59 -4.74 -20.18
C ARG A 206 3.22 -3.77 -21.18
N ASN A 207 3.11 -2.46 -20.93
CA ASN A 207 3.63 -1.42 -21.82
C ASN A 207 4.71 -0.59 -21.10
N PRO A 208 5.97 -0.62 -21.56
CA PRO A 208 7.04 0.14 -20.91
C PRO A 208 6.80 1.65 -20.91
N ASN A 209 6.01 2.19 -21.85
CA ASN A 209 5.69 3.62 -21.91
C ASN A 209 4.78 4.09 -20.76
N HIS A 210 4.07 3.15 -20.12
CA HIS A 210 3.21 3.41 -18.96
C HIS A 210 3.94 3.24 -17.62
N VAL A 211 5.24 2.97 -17.64
CA VAL A 211 6.07 2.93 -16.44
C VAL A 211 6.75 4.29 -16.27
N LYS A 212 6.51 4.92 -15.12
CA LYS A 212 7.16 6.16 -14.67
C LYS A 212 8.00 5.86 -13.44
N ILE A 213 9.21 6.39 -13.39
CA ILE A 213 10.15 6.12 -12.30
C ILE A 213 10.56 7.45 -11.70
N TYR A 214 10.37 7.60 -10.40
CA TYR A 214 10.99 8.66 -9.62
C TYR A 214 12.23 8.08 -8.93
N THR A 215 13.34 8.83 -8.90
CA THR A 215 14.55 8.41 -8.20
C THR A 215 15.17 9.57 -7.47
N LYS A 216 15.27 9.46 -6.14
CA LYS A 216 15.97 10.44 -5.32
C LYS A 216 17.47 10.28 -5.45
N THR A 217 18.15 11.37 -5.80
CA THR A 217 19.61 11.37 -5.95
C THR A 217 20.31 11.14 -4.62
N SER A 218 21.24 10.19 -4.62
CA SER A 218 22.11 9.79 -3.51
C SER A 218 23.42 9.22 -4.06
N VAL A 219 24.29 8.70 -3.17
CA VAL A 219 25.53 8.03 -3.58
C VAL A 219 25.27 6.71 -4.32
N VAL A 220 24.11 6.07 -4.08
CA VAL A 220 23.80 4.71 -4.56
C VAL A 220 22.69 4.67 -5.63
N GLN A 221 22.12 5.82 -5.98
CA GLN A 221 21.14 5.97 -7.06
C GLN A 221 20.97 7.43 -7.45
N GLY A 222 20.45 7.72 -8.64
CA GLY A 222 20.15 9.08 -9.10
C GLY A 222 20.64 9.37 -10.52
N LYS A 223 20.76 10.65 -10.84
CA LYS A 223 21.21 11.14 -12.16
C LYS A 223 22.73 11.12 -12.25
N LEU A 224 23.28 10.50 -13.29
CA LEU A 224 24.70 10.53 -13.60
C LEU A 224 25.06 11.89 -14.20
N LEU A 225 26.08 12.54 -13.60
CA LEU A 225 26.51 13.91 -13.94
C LEU A 225 26.83 14.14 -15.42
N LYS A 226 27.25 13.11 -16.14
CA LYS A 226 27.83 13.28 -17.48
C LYS A 226 26.88 13.03 -18.65
N ASN A 227 25.79 12.27 -18.48
CA ASN A 227 25.05 11.70 -19.62
C ASN A 227 23.50 11.69 -19.50
N GLU A 228 22.90 12.48 -18.59
CA GLU A 228 21.43 12.47 -18.31
C GLU A 228 20.83 11.11 -17.94
N LYS A 229 21.67 10.08 -17.80
CA LYS A 229 21.28 8.71 -17.45
C LYS A 229 20.99 8.62 -15.96
N TYR A 230 20.08 7.75 -15.61
CA TYR A 230 19.76 7.42 -14.21
C TYR A 230 20.30 6.03 -13.86
N PHE A 231 20.69 5.86 -12.61
CA PHE A 231 21.09 4.57 -12.06
C PHE A 231 20.40 4.33 -10.72
N THR A 232 20.20 3.07 -10.37
CA THR A 232 19.86 2.65 -9.01
C THR A 232 20.59 1.37 -8.68
N ARG A 233 20.93 1.18 -7.41
CA ARG A 233 21.54 -0.05 -6.93
C ARG A 233 20.52 -1.18 -7.04
N ASN A 234 20.92 -2.26 -7.68
CA ASN A 234 20.16 -3.51 -7.74
C ASN A 234 20.82 -4.57 -6.86
N VAL A 235 20.03 -5.48 -6.31
CA VAL A 235 20.52 -6.67 -5.61
C VAL A 235 20.39 -7.85 -6.57
N ALA A 236 21.52 -8.29 -7.11
CA ALA A 236 21.59 -9.45 -7.99
C ALA A 236 22.50 -10.51 -7.35
N HIS A 237 22.00 -11.74 -7.16
CA HIS A 237 22.87 -12.87 -6.88
C HIS A 237 23.57 -13.27 -8.18
N GLN A 238 24.87 -13.58 -8.11
CA GLN A 238 25.52 -14.28 -9.21
C GLN A 238 24.91 -15.69 -9.25
N GLU A 239 24.29 -16.05 -10.38
CA GLU A 239 23.93 -17.45 -10.63
C GLU A 239 25.23 -18.26 -10.57
N VAL A 240 25.31 -19.17 -9.59
CA VAL A 240 26.37 -20.17 -9.53
C VAL A 240 25.97 -21.25 -10.51
N PHE A 241 26.50 -21.17 -11.73
CA PHE A 241 26.44 -22.25 -12.71
C PHE A 241 27.59 -23.23 -12.49
#